data_AF-A0A0N8K6X6-F1
#
_entry.id   AF-A0A0N8K6X6-F1
#
_cell.length_a   1.000
_cell.length_b   1.000
_cell.length_c   1.000
_cell.angle_alpha   90.00
_cell.angle_beta   90.00
_cell.angle_gamma   90.00
#
_symmetry.space_group_name_H-M   'P 1'
#
loop_
_entity.id
_entity.type
_entity.pdbx_description
1 polymer ?
#
loop_
_entity_poly.entity_id
_entity_poly.type
_entity_poly.pdbx_seq_one_letter_code
_entity_poly.pdbx_strand_id
1 'polypeptide(L)'
;MIEIEVQNETHQTQSRIRFAAVPRIGEGIRLREPDGMWASYDVLDVWYQKAEFGDVWMPYLHVRMTPGEGSGGGGGGGSREPGFEDYDTGYGHGAVHAGELEPFKI
;
A
#
# COMPACT_ATOMS: atom_id res chain seq x y z
N MET A 1 10.15 16.49 6.06
CA MET A 1 8.84 15.88 5.77
C MET A 1 8.24 16.62 4.59
N ILE A 2 7.79 15.91 3.56
CA ILE A 2 7.28 16.45 2.29
C ILE A 2 5.76 16.38 2.36
N GLU A 3 5.07 17.50 2.15
CA GLU A 3 3.62 17.51 2.02
C GLU A 3 3.25 17.12 0.58
N ILE A 4 2.43 16.07 0.45
CA ILE A 4 2.01 15.51 -0.83
C ILE A 4 0.49 15.50 -0.83
N GLU A 5 -0.09 15.96 -1.94
CA GLU A 5 -1.52 15.83 -2.15
C GLU A 5 -1.84 14.44 -2.71
N VAL A 6 -2.68 13.70 -1.99
CA VAL A 6 -3.08 12.33 -2.31
C VAL A 6 -4.49 12.36 -2.85
N GLN A 7 -4.66 11.94 -4.11
CA GLN A 7 -5.92 11.68 -4.76
C GLN A 7 -6.25 10.20 -4.59
N ASN A 8 -7.31 9.91 -3.84
CA ASN A 8 -7.75 8.56 -3.53
C ASN A 8 -8.91 8.17 -4.46
N GLU A 9 -8.64 7.27 -5.41
CA GLU A 9 -9.62 6.74 -6.36
C GLU A 9 -10.75 5.97 -5.65
N THR A 10 -10.42 5.18 -4.63
CA THR A 10 -11.40 4.31 -3.96
C THR A 10 -12.48 5.12 -3.26
N HIS A 11 -12.10 6.19 -2.56
CA HIS A 11 -13.03 7.02 -1.81
C HIS A 11 -13.39 8.32 -2.50
N GLN A 12 -12.86 8.57 -3.70
CA GLN A 12 -13.06 9.81 -4.46
C GLN A 12 -12.75 11.05 -3.62
N THR A 13 -11.62 11.02 -2.90
CA THR A 13 -11.20 12.09 -1.96
C THR A 13 -9.83 12.64 -2.30
N GLN A 14 -9.53 13.84 -1.79
CA GLN A 14 -8.25 14.50 -1.92
C GLN A 14 -7.81 15.01 -0.56
N SER A 15 -6.58 14.70 -0.15
CA SER A 15 -6.04 15.11 1.16
C SER A 15 -4.55 15.39 1.10
N ARG A 16 -4.04 16.25 1.99
CA ARG A 16 -2.60 16.52 2.12
C ARG A 16 -2.01 15.71 3.25
N ILE A 17 -1.04 14.87 2.92
CA ILE A 17 -0.38 13.95 3.82
C ILE A 17 1.11 14.22 3.78
N ARG A 18 1.78 14.11 4.93
CA ARG A 18 3.22 14.33 5.02
C ARG A 18 3.96 13.00 4.97
N PHE A 19 4.97 12.93 4.12
CA PHE A 19 5.82 11.76 3.94
C PHE A 19 7.28 12.09 4.27
N ALA A 20 8.09 11.07 4.57
CA ALA A 20 9.54 11.22 4.68
C ALA A 20 10.20 11.38 3.30
N ALA A 21 9.65 10.71 2.29
CA ALA A 21 10.07 10.75 0.88
C ALA A 21 8.83 10.59 -0.02
N VAL A 22 8.94 10.94 -1.30
CA VAL A 22 7.85 10.74 -2.28
C VAL A 22 7.74 9.25 -2.62
N PRO A 23 6.59 8.59 -2.39
CA PRO A 23 6.38 7.19 -2.78
C PRO A 23 6.47 7.01 -4.29
N ARG A 24 6.89 5.83 -4.75
CA ARG A 24 6.96 5.47 -6.18
C ARG A 24 5.80 4.58 -6.61
N ILE A 25 5.55 4.58 -7.91
CA ILE A 25 4.60 3.66 -8.55
C ILE A 25 5.02 2.22 -8.24
N GLY A 26 4.09 1.41 -7.73
CA GLY A 26 4.31 0.03 -7.33
C GLY A 26 4.87 -0.21 -5.91
N GLU A 27 5.25 0.83 -5.15
CA GLU A 27 5.70 0.66 -3.75
C GLU A 27 4.53 0.44 -2.78
N GLY A 28 3.37 1.00 -3.10
CA GLY A 28 2.21 1.03 -2.22
C GLY A 28 2.41 1.92 -0.99
N ILE A 29 1.30 2.33 -0.37
CA ILE A 29 1.29 3.08 0.89
C ILE A 29 0.24 2.51 1.83
N ARG A 30 0.33 2.85 3.12
CA ARG A 30 -0.75 2.58 4.08
C ARG A 30 -1.40 3.89 4.48
N LEU A 31 -2.72 3.93 4.40
CA LEU A 31 -3.54 5.05 4.83
C LEU A 31 -4.48 4.60 5.94
N ARG A 32 -4.81 5.54 6.83
CA ARG A 32 -5.76 5.28 7.91
C ARG A 32 -7.17 5.57 7.43
N GLU A 33 -8.01 4.56 7.51
CA GLU A 33 -9.42 4.61 7.12
C GLU A 33 -10.28 5.36 8.14
N PRO A 34 -11.51 5.77 7.79
CA PRO A 34 -12.44 6.43 8.70
C PRO A 34 -12.79 5.60 9.94
N ASP A 35 -12.72 4.27 9.85
CA ASP A 35 -12.90 3.34 10.99
C ASP A 35 -11.68 3.30 11.93
N GLY A 36 -10.61 4.00 11.55
CA GLY A 36 -9.36 4.08 12.29
C GLY A 36 -8.37 2.97 12.00
N MET A 37 -8.71 1.99 11.15
CA MET A 37 -7.83 0.90 10.72
C MET A 37 -6.90 1.35 9.60
N TRP A 38 -5.83 0.57 9.38
CA TRP A 38 -4.87 0.85 8.31
C TRP A 38 -5.12 -0.07 7.13
N ALA A 39 -5.40 0.50 5.97
CA ALA A 39 -5.54 -0.23 4.72
C ALA A 39 -4.33 0.01 3.80
N SER A 40 -4.02 -0.99 2.98
CA SER A 40 -3.01 -0.90 1.92
C SER A 40 -3.59 -0.25 0.66
N TYR A 41 -2.78 0.57 0.00
CA TYR A 41 -3.12 1.30 -1.20
C TYR A 41 -2.01 1.15 -2.24
N ASP A 42 -2.37 0.86 -3.48
CA ASP A 42 -1.48 0.87 -4.62
C ASP A 42 -1.25 2.31 -5.09
N VAL A 43 0.01 2.64 -5.41
CA VAL A 43 0.35 3.91 -6.06
C VAL A 43 0.22 3.73 -7.56
N LEU A 44 -0.75 4.42 -8.16
CA LEU A 44 -1.08 4.33 -9.57
C LEU A 44 -0.30 5.33 -10.42
N ASP A 45 -0.12 6.56 -9.89
CA ASP A 45 0.60 7.61 -10.59
C ASP A 45 1.27 8.59 -9.61
N VAL A 46 2.35 9.22 -10.07
CA VAL A 46 3.11 10.26 -9.37
C VAL A 46 3.46 11.35 -10.37
N TRP A 47 3.01 12.58 -10.12
CA TRP A 47 3.38 13.73 -10.95
C TRP A 47 3.79 14.92 -10.11
N TYR A 48 4.39 15.90 -10.78
CA TYR A 48 4.85 17.14 -10.17
C TYR A 48 4.21 18.32 -10.87
N GLN A 49 3.70 19.27 -10.09
CA GLN A 49 3.16 20.53 -10.59
C GLN A 49 3.97 21.69 -10.02
N LYS A 50 4.21 22.72 -10.84
CA LYS A 50 4.84 23.94 -10.34
C LYS A 50 3.96 24.56 -9.25
N ALA A 51 4.56 24.88 -8.11
CA ALA A 51 3.86 25.56 -7.03
C ALA A 51 3.31 26.92 -7.49
N GLU A 52 2.20 27.36 -6.90
CA GLU A 52 1.63 28.68 -7.16
C GLU A 52 2.59 29.80 -6.74
N PHE A 53 3.39 29.57 -5.69
CA PHE A 53 4.38 30.51 -5.17
C PHE A 53 5.75 29.85 -5.05
N GLY A 54 6.78 30.55 -5.55
CA GLY A 54 8.16 30.08 -5.54
C GLY A 54 8.54 29.25 -6.77
N ASP A 55 9.78 28.78 -6.79
CA ASP A 55 10.32 27.91 -7.86
C ASP A 55 10.54 26.50 -7.32
N VAL A 56 9.44 25.88 -6.88
CA VAL A 56 9.41 24.54 -6.32
C VAL A 56 8.38 23.70 -7.05
N TRP A 57 8.69 22.43 -7.26
CA TRP A 57 7.78 21.44 -7.83
C TRP A 57 7.10 20.66 -6.70
N MET A 58 5.77 20.71 -6.64
CA MET A 58 4.97 20.00 -5.66
C MET A 58 4.58 18.62 -6.17
N PRO A 59 4.80 17.54 -5.40
CA PRO A 59 4.39 16.20 -5.78
C PRO A 59 2.89 15.98 -5.51
N TYR A 60 2.30 15.15 -6.36
CA TYR A 60 0.94 14.64 -6.25
C TYR A 60 0.97 13.12 -6.43
N LEU A 61 0.06 12.45 -5.74
CA LEU A 61 -0.01 11.00 -5.69
C LEU A 61 -1.43 10.53 -6.00
N HIS A 62 -1.59 9.65 -6.98
CA HIS A 62 -2.85 8.97 -7.23
C HIS A 62 -2.78 7.56 -6.68
N VAL A 63 -3.74 7.20 -5.82
CA VAL A 63 -3.77 5.90 -5.14
C VAL A 63 -5.14 5.26 -5.23
N ARG A 64 -5.15 3.94 -5.15
CA ARG A 64 -6.35 3.12 -5.01
C ARG A 64 -6.11 2.05 -3.97
N MET A 65 -7.11 1.76 -3.15
CA MET A 65 -7.04 0.69 -2.16
C MET A 65 -6.67 -0.62 -2.86
N THR A 66 -5.69 -1.33 -2.29
CA THR A 66 -5.23 -2.61 -2.83
C THR A 66 -6.39 -3.62 -2.78
N PRO A 67 -6.65 -4.38 -3.86
CA PRO A 67 -7.75 -5.36 -3.87
C PRO A 67 -7.67 -6.33 -2.68
N GLY A 68 -8.80 -6.55 -2.00
CA GLY A 68 -8.89 -7.42 -0.83
C GLY A 68 -8.82 -6.73 0.53
N GLU A 69 -8.39 -5.46 0.60
CA GLU A 69 -8.27 -4.71 1.87
C GLU A 69 -9.63 -4.21 2.42
N GLY A 70 -10.61 -3.91 1.55
CA GLY A 70 -11.90 -3.28 1.93
C GLY A 70 -12.92 -4.18 2.66
N SER A 71 -12.54 -5.40 3.02
CA SER A 71 -13.41 -6.35 3.73
C SER A 71 -12.97 -6.41 5.20
N GLY A 72 -13.50 -5.52 6.03
CA GLY A 72 -13.13 -5.42 7.44
C GLY A 72 -13.24 -6.76 8.18
N GLY A 73 -12.11 -7.27 8.67
CA GLY A 73 -12.04 -8.46 9.50
C GLY A 73 -10.63 -9.02 9.62
N GLY A 74 -9.79 -8.41 10.46
CA GLY A 74 -8.52 -9.01 10.85
C GLY A 74 -8.73 -10.34 11.58
N GLY A 75 -8.00 -11.37 11.16
CA GLY A 75 -7.92 -12.66 11.85
C GLY A 75 -7.52 -13.77 10.91
N GLY A 76 -6.35 -14.37 11.10
CA GLY A 76 -5.88 -15.49 10.30
C GLY A 76 -6.86 -16.67 10.30
N GLY A 77 -6.91 -17.37 9.18
CA GLY A 77 -7.77 -18.53 8.98
C GLY A 77 -8.18 -18.62 7.52
N GLY A 78 -7.34 -19.25 6.70
CA GLY A 78 -7.71 -19.60 5.34
C GLY A 78 -8.87 -20.61 5.36
N SER A 79 -10.10 -20.13 5.21
CA SER A 79 -11.19 -20.94 4.68
C SER A 79 -11.14 -20.86 3.16
N ARG A 80 -10.37 -21.80 2.59
CA ARG A 80 -10.34 -22.10 1.16
C ARG A 80 -11.74 -22.56 0.73
N GLU A 81 -12.47 -21.70 0.02
CA GLU A 81 -13.67 -22.08 -0.73
C GLU A 81 -13.28 -23.19 -1.74
N PRO A 82 -13.95 -24.36 -1.75
CA PRO A 82 -13.61 -25.43 -2.66
C PRO A 82 -14.37 -25.22 -3.97
N GLY A 83 -13.75 -24.57 -4.97
CA GLY A 83 -14.41 -24.53 -6.27
C GLY A 83 -13.81 -23.72 -7.41
N PHE A 84 -12.69 -23.02 -7.23
CA PHE A 84 -12.08 -22.31 -8.35
C PHE A 84 -10.70 -22.87 -8.66
N GLU A 85 -10.57 -23.44 -9.86
CA GLU A 85 -9.36 -24.05 -10.39
C GLU A 85 -8.26 -22.99 -10.51
N ASP A 86 -7.15 -23.26 -9.86
CA ASP A 86 -5.96 -22.41 -9.79
C ASP A 86 -5.27 -22.42 -11.16
N TYR A 87 -5.36 -21.34 -11.93
CA TYR A 87 -4.40 -21.10 -13.00
C TYR A 87 -3.12 -20.59 -12.36
N ASP A 88 -2.10 -21.44 -12.38
CA ASP A 88 -0.73 -21.16 -11.95
C ASP A 88 -0.20 -19.86 -12.57
N THR A 89 -0.26 -18.77 -11.81
CA THR A 89 0.43 -17.51 -12.09
C THR A 89 1.60 -17.33 -11.15
N GLY A 90 2.53 -18.29 -11.09
CA GLY A 90 3.99 -18.10 -11.17
C GLY A 90 4.70 -16.98 -10.39
N TYR A 91 4.09 -16.33 -9.40
CA TYR A 91 4.71 -15.32 -8.55
C TYR A 91 4.74 -15.84 -7.11
N GLY A 92 5.90 -16.38 -6.75
CA GLY A 92 6.18 -16.97 -5.45
C GLY A 92 5.96 -15.99 -4.30
N HIS A 93 4.94 -16.25 -3.50
CA HIS A 93 4.86 -15.73 -2.13
C HIS A 93 5.87 -16.49 -1.28
N GLY A 94 6.90 -15.77 -0.82
CA GLY A 94 7.91 -16.28 0.10
C GLY A 94 7.28 -16.73 1.42
N ALA A 95 7.24 -18.04 1.63
CA ALA A 95 7.07 -18.62 2.96
C ALA A 95 8.42 -18.55 3.70
N VAL A 96 8.56 -17.56 4.58
CA VAL A 96 9.52 -17.63 5.69
C VAL A 96 9.03 -18.74 6.63
N HIS A 97 9.46 -19.96 6.36
CA HIS A 97 9.37 -21.04 7.33
C HIS A 97 10.37 -20.75 8.44
N ALA A 98 9.84 -20.50 9.63
CA ALA A 98 10.55 -20.60 10.89
C ALA A 98 11.11 -22.04 11.02
N GLY A 99 12.40 -22.19 10.75
CA GLY A 99 13.20 -23.34 11.15
C GLY A 99 14.16 -22.86 12.24
N GLU A 100 14.13 -23.50 13.38
CA GLU A 100 15.03 -23.28 14.51
C GLU A 100 16.50 -23.38 14.02
N LEU A 101 17.24 -22.27 14.08
CA LEU A 101 18.69 -22.28 13.92
C LEU A 101 19.31 -22.28 15.32
N GLU A 102 19.83 -23.43 15.72
CA GLU A 102 20.62 -23.62 16.93
C GLU A 102 21.76 -22.57 17.02
N PRO A 103 22.05 -22.02 18.21
CA PRO A 103 23.10 -21.02 18.35
C PRO A 103 24.48 -21.66 18.15
N PHE A 104 25.28 -21.12 17.23
CA PHE A 104 26.68 -21.52 17.09
C PHE A 104 27.49 -21.05 18.30
N LYS A 105 28.32 -21.95 18.85
CA LYS A 105 29.28 -21.62 19.91
C LYS A 105 30.44 -20.83 19.32
N ILE A 106 30.87 -19.78 20.04
CA ILE A 106 32.14 -19.06 19.82
C ILE A 106 33.31 -19.95 20.25
#